data_AF-A0A7J8Q0C2-F1
#
_entry.id   AF-A0A7J8Q0C2-F1
#
_cell.length_a   1.000
_cell.length_b   1.000
_cell.length_c   1.000
_cell.angle_alpha   90.00
_cell.angle_beta   90.00
_cell.angle_gamma   90.00
#
_symmetry.space_group_name_H-M   'P 1'
#
loop_
_entity.id
_entity.type
_entity.pdbx_description
1 polymer ?
#
loop_
_entity_poly.entity_id
_entity_poly.type
_entity_poly.pdbx_seq_one_letter_code
_entity_poly.pdbx_strand_id
1 'polypeptide(L)' 'MAVGVIDGTSEAIFQTLMSLGPSRSEWDFCFYKGSVIEHLDGHTDIIHKQLYGDWLP' A
#
# COMPACT_ATOMS: atom_id res chain seq x y z
N MET A 1 17.89 -1.39 0.23
CA MET A 1 17.31 -2.20 -0.86
C MET A 1 16.97 -3.55 -0.27
N ALA A 2 15.71 -3.98 -0.38
CA ALA A 2 15.26 -5.29 0.09
C ALA A 2 14.79 -6.11 -1.11
N VAL A 3 15.07 -7.41 -1.10
CA VAL A 3 14.68 -8.35 -2.15
C VAL A 3 14.07 -9.58 -1.47
N GLY A 4 12.92 -10.01 -1.96
CA GLY A 4 12.21 -11.19 -1.47
C GLY A 4 11.47 -11.87 -2.60
N VAL A 5 11.24 -13.17 -2.45
CA VAL A 5 10.44 -13.97 -3.39
C VAL A 5 9.05 -14.13 -2.77
N ILE A 6 8.02 -13.80 -3.54
CA ILE A 6 6.62 -13.89 -3.13
C ILE A 6 5.89 -14.73 -4.18
N ASP A 7 4.99 -15.60 -3.73
CA ASP A 7 4.13 -16.37 -4.63
C ASP A 7 2.98 -15.49 -5.16
N GLY A 8 2.72 -15.57 -6.46
CA GLY A 8 1.71 -14.75 -7.16
C GLY A 8 2.21 -14.12 -8.46
N THR A 9 1.28 -13.71 -9.32
CA THR A 9 1.62 -12.97 -10.55
C THR A 9 2.04 -11.54 -10.22
N SER A 10 2.85 -10.94 -11.09
CA SER A 10 3.31 -9.56 -10.92
C SER A 10 2.14 -8.57 -10.84
N GLU A 11 1.09 -8.78 -11.61
CA GLU A 11 -0.10 -7.94 -11.63
C GLU A 11 -0.88 -8.03 -10.32
N ALA A 12 -1.06 -9.24 -9.78
CA ALA A 12 -1.74 -9.42 -8.50
C ALA A 12 -0.97 -8.74 -7.36
N ILE A 13 0.36 -8.90 -7.32
CA ILE A 13 1.22 -8.25 -6.33
C ILE A 13 1.15 -6.72 -6.48
N PHE A 14 1.23 -6.21 -7.71
CA PHE A 14 1.14 -4.78 -7.98
C PHE A 14 -0.20 -4.19 -7.51
N GLN A 15 -1.32 -4.82 -7.85
CA GLN A 15 -2.64 -4.34 -7.45
C GLN A 15 -2.82 -4.36 -5.93
N THR A 16 -2.39 -5.43 -5.25
CA THR A 16 -2.42 -5.49 -3.78
C THR A 16 -1.59 -4.37 -3.15
N LEU A 17 -0.37 -4.15 -3.63
CA LEU A 17 0.54 -3.13 -3.09
C LEU A 17 0.04 -1.70 -3.32
N MET A 18 -0.49 -1.43 -4.51
CA MET A 18 -0.90 -0.09 -4.94
C MET A 18 -2.30 0.29 -4.47
N SER A 19 -3.13 -0.69 -4.10
CA SER A 19 -4.46 -0.42 -3.55
C SER A 19 -4.40 0.25 -2.16
N LEU A 20 -5.25 1.27 -1.96
CA LEU A 20 -5.49 1.93 -0.67
C LEU A 20 -6.85 1.53 -0.08
N GLY A 21 -7.40 0.40 -0.53
CA GLY A 21 -8.68 -0.13 -0.08
C GLY A 21 -8.60 -0.86 1.28
N PRO A 22 -9.71 -1.49 1.72
CA PRO A 22 -9.76 -2.22 3.00
C PRO A 22 -8.68 -3.29 3.16
N SER A 23 -8.25 -3.91 2.05
CA SER A 23 -7.18 -4.91 2.02
C SER A 23 -5.83 -4.38 2.51
N ARG A 24 -5.61 -3.06 2.52
CA ARG A 24 -4.35 -2.48 2.98
C ARG A 24 -4.05 -2.80 4.44
N SER A 25 -5.07 -2.71 5.29
CA SER A 25 -4.97 -3.00 6.72
C SER A 25 -4.77 -4.49 7.04
N GLU A 26 -4.95 -5.38 6.06
CA GLU A 26 -4.76 -6.82 6.26
C GLU A 26 -3.27 -7.21 6.30
N TRP A 27 -2.38 -6.39 5.71
CA TRP A 27 -0.96 -6.74 5.59
C TRP A 27 0.00 -5.59 5.94
N ASP A 28 -0.40 -4.33 5.82
CA ASP A 28 0.44 -3.19 6.21
C ASP A 28 0.20 -2.88 7.69
N PHE A 29 1.01 -3.50 8.56
CA PHE A 29 0.87 -3.36 10.01
C PHE A 29 0.95 -1.91 10.50
N CYS A 30 1.79 -1.10 9.87
CA CYS A 30 1.97 0.29 10.27
C CYS A 30 0.86 1.20 9.72
N PHE A 31 -0.02 0.72 8.84
CA PHE A 31 -1.06 1.54 8.24
C PHE A 31 -2.21 1.82 9.22
N TYR A 32 -2.42 3.09 9.55
CA TYR A 32 -3.57 3.52 10.36
C TYR A 32 -4.75 3.93 9.47
N LYS A 33 -4.54 4.88 8.57
CA LYS A 33 -5.55 5.32 7.60
C LYS A 33 -4.90 6.02 6.42
N GLY A 34 -5.65 6.17 5.34
CA GLY A 34 -5.23 6.97 4.21
C GLY A 34 -6.38 7.35 3.31
N SER A 35 -6.12 8.31 2.44
CA SER A 35 -7.06 8.77 1.41
C SER A 35 -6.31 9.13 0.14
N VAL A 36 -6.94 8.85 -1.01
CA VAL A 36 -6.51 9.44 -2.27
C VAL A 36 -6.89 10.91 -2.27
N ILE A 37 -5.93 11.76 -2.57
CA ILE A 37 -6.09 13.22 -2.65
C ILE A 37 -6.38 13.61 -4.10
N GLU A 38 -5.71 12.96 -5.06
CA GLU A 38 -5.83 13.29 -6.48
C GLU A 38 -5.47 12.08 -7.36
N HIS A 39 -6.20 11.91 -8.46
CA HIS A 39 -5.87 11.00 -9.55
C HIS A 39 -5.28 11.83 -10.71
N LEU A 40 -4.04 11.56 -11.11
CA LEU A 40 -3.33 12.41 -12.09
C LEU A 40 -3.57 11.98 -13.55
N ASP A 41 -3.38 10.70 -13.85
CA ASP A 41 -3.34 10.19 -15.24
C ASP A 41 -3.91 8.77 -15.41
N GLY A 42 -4.57 8.24 -14.37
CA GLY A 42 -5.09 6.87 -14.35
C GLY A 42 -4.04 5.80 -14.00
N HIS A 43 -2.77 6.19 -13.85
CA HIS A 43 -1.68 5.30 -13.41
C HIS A 43 -0.99 5.82 -12.14
N THR A 44 -1.17 7.10 -11.83
CA THR A 44 -0.54 7.78 -10.70
C THR A 44 -1.56 8.49 -9.83
N ASP A 45 -1.51 8.21 -8.53
CA ASP A 45 -2.33 8.84 -7.51
C ASP A 45 -1.46 9.59 -6.49
N ILE A 46 -1.93 10.74 -6.01
CA ILE A 46 -1.40 11.41 -4.83
C ILE A 46 -2.21 10.94 -3.62
N ILE A 47 -1.54 10.38 -2.61
CA ILE A 47 -2.20 9.84 -1.42
C ILE A 47 -1.65 10.47 -0.14
N HIS A 48 -2.52 10.67 0.83
CA HIS A 48 -2.14 10.99 2.20
C HIS A 48 -2.30 9.73 3.05
N LYS A 49 -1.22 9.28 3.70
CA LYS A 49 -1.21 8.12 4.60
C LYS A 49 -0.75 8.54 5.99
N GLN A 50 -1.52 8.16 7.00
CA GLN A 50 -1.12 8.21 8.38
C GLN A 50 -0.71 6.81 8.83
N LEU A 51 0.48 6.73 9.44
CA LEU A 51 1.02 5.49 9.98
C LEU A 51 0.94 5.52 11.51
N TYR A 52 0.90 4.34 12.12
CA TYR A 52 1.13 4.21 13.55
C TYR A 52 2.57 4.63 13.88
N GLY A 53 2.76 5.27 15.05
CA GLY A 53 4.08 5.71 15.52
C GLY A 53 4.95 4.55 16.01
N ASP A 54 4.31 3.46 16.43
CA ASP A 54 4.97 2.25 16.90
C ASP A 54 5.35 1.40 15.70
N TRP A 55 6.64 1.35 15.39
CA TRP A 55 7.18 0.33 14.51
C TRP A 55 7.26 -1.00 15.27
N LEU A 56 6.96 -2.11 14.61
CA LEU A 56 7.26 -3.44 15.15
C LEU A 56 8.73 -3.51 15.59
N PRO A 57 9.07 -4.27 16.65
CA PRO A 57 10.45 -4.56 17.00
C PRO A 57 11.21 -5.29 15.87
#